data_AF-A0A5E7N6Z4-F1
#
_entry.id   AF-A0A5E7N6Z4-F1
#
_cell.length_a   1.000
_cell.length_b   1.000
_cell.length_c   1.000
_cell.angle_alpha   90.00
_cell.angle_beta   90.00
_cell.angle_gamma   90.00
#
_symmetry.space_group_name_H-M   'P 1'
#
loop_
_entity.id
_entity.type
_entity.pdbx_description
1 polymer ?
#
loop_
_entity_poly.entity_id
_entity_poly.type
_entity_poly.pdbx_seq_one_letter_code
_entity_poly.pdbx_strand_id
1 'polypeptide(L)' 'MRMLSANEALAAMSFPADTKRPDNHRLTMHMAGNAVPPLAGQKIIEAVMAAA' A
#
# COMPACT_ATOMS: atom_id res chain seq x y z
N MET A 1 -17.02 -8.34 -13.44
CA MET A 1 -16.05 -7.67 -12.54
C MET A 1 -16.60 -7.71 -11.12
N ARG A 2 -15.76 -7.97 -10.12
CA ARG A 2 -16.15 -7.92 -8.69
C ARG A 2 -15.29 -6.91 -7.93
N MET A 3 -15.74 -6.51 -6.74
CA MET A 3 -14.90 -5.73 -5.84
C MET A 3 -13.69 -6.52 -5.36
N LEU A 4 -12.56 -5.81 -5.20
CA LEU A 4 -11.37 -6.33 -4.55
C LEU A 4 -11.63 -6.48 -3.04
N SER A 5 -11.09 -7.54 -2.46
CA SER A 5 -10.92 -7.64 -1.02
C SER A 5 -9.87 -6.65 -0.53
N ALA A 6 -9.89 -6.34 0.76
CA ALA A 6 -8.89 -5.45 1.35
C ALA A 6 -7.47 -6.05 1.26
N ASN A 7 -7.31 -7.38 1.26
CA ASN A 7 -6.01 -8.03 1.07
C ASN A 7 -5.50 -7.81 -0.36
N GLU A 8 -6.38 -8.00 -1.36
CA GLU A 8 -6.03 -7.77 -2.76
C GLU A 8 -5.65 -6.31 -3.01
N ALA A 9 -6.37 -5.35 -2.41
CA ALA A 9 -6.04 -3.94 -2.53
C ALA A 9 -4.68 -3.59 -1.89
N LEU A 10 -4.39 -4.10 -0.69
CA LEU A 10 -3.10 -3.88 -0.02
C LEU A 10 -1.94 -4.52 -0.80
N ALA A 11 -2.13 -5.76 -1.29
CA ALA A 11 -1.14 -6.44 -2.11
C ALA A 11 -0.86 -5.68 -3.41
N ALA A 12 -1.90 -5.15 -4.08
CA ALA A 12 -1.75 -4.32 -5.27
C ALA A 12 -0.95 -3.03 -4.98
N MET A 13 -1.07 -2.50 -3.76
CA MET A 13 -0.31 -1.35 -3.27
C MET A 13 1.06 -1.74 -2.69
N SER A 14 1.55 -2.97 -2.90
CA SER A 14 2.85 -3.48 -2.40
C SER A 14 3.01 -3.53 -0.87
N PHE A 15 1.91 -3.52 -0.11
CA PHE A 15 1.99 -3.74 1.32
C PHE A 15 2.31 -5.22 1.63
N PRO A 16 3.21 -5.50 2.60
CA PRO A 16 3.40 -6.84 3.13
C PRO A 16 2.10 -7.46 3.67
N ALA A 17 1.97 -8.78 3.58
CA ALA A 17 0.75 -9.50 3.96
C ALA A 17 0.41 -9.39 5.46
N ASP A 18 1.42 -9.13 6.30
CA ASP A 18 1.31 -8.93 7.75
C ASP A 18 1.10 -7.46 8.15
N THR A 19 0.92 -6.56 7.18
CA THR A 19 0.60 -5.15 7.45
C THR A 19 -0.67 -5.05 8.29
N LYS A 20 -0.54 -4.48 9.49
CA LYS A 20 -1.68 -4.19 10.36
C LYS A 20 -2.61 -3.20 9.68
N ARG A 21 -3.91 -3.48 9.73
CA ARG A 21 -4.95 -2.66 9.13
C ARG A 21 -6.21 -2.70 10.01
N PRO A 22 -7.13 -1.73 9.85
CA PRO A 22 -8.44 -1.83 10.47
C PRO A 22 -9.23 -3.04 9.94
N ASP A 23 -10.01 -3.69 10.80
CA ASP A 23 -10.92 -4.76 10.37
C ASP A 23 -12.08 -4.23 9.49
N ASN A 24 -12.32 -2.91 9.53
CA ASN A 24 -13.30 -2.27 8.67
C ASN A 24 -12.81 -2.21 7.21
N HIS A 25 -13.50 -2.94 6.34
CA HIS A 25 -13.17 -3.01 4.92
C HIS A 25 -13.20 -1.64 4.23
N ARG A 26 -14.24 -0.82 4.46
CA ARG A 26 -14.37 0.51 3.83
C ARG A 26 -13.22 1.43 4.25
N LEU A 27 -12.87 1.44 5.54
CA LEU A 27 -11.77 2.25 6.05
C LEU A 27 -10.43 1.79 5.47
N THR A 28 -10.18 0.47 5.44
CA THR A 28 -8.96 -0.06 4.81
C THR A 28 -8.85 0.32 3.34
N MET A 29 -9.94 0.20 2.56
CA MET A 29 -9.93 0.57 1.15
C MET A 29 -9.68 2.07 0.95
N HIS A 30 -10.26 2.93 1.80
CA HIS A 30 -10.02 4.36 1.75
C HIS A 30 -8.55 4.72 2.06
N MET A 31 -7.97 4.10 3.09
CA MET A 31 -6.56 4.32 3.44
C MET A 31 -5.62 3.78 2.36
N ALA A 32 -5.85 2.55 1.88
CA ALA A 32 -5.05 1.94 0.83
C ALA A 32 -5.10 2.75 -0.48
N GLY A 33 -6.28 3.23 -0.89
CA GLY A 33 -6.44 4.03 -2.10
C GLY A 33 -5.79 5.42 -2.06
N ASN A 34 -5.53 5.95 -0.86
CA ASN A 34 -4.87 7.25 -0.65
C ASN A 34 -3.39 7.11 -0.29
N ALA A 35 -2.87 5.90 -0.09
CA ALA A 35 -1.48 5.68 0.29
C ALA A 35 -0.54 5.76 -0.92
N VAL A 36 0.74 6.00 -0.65
CA VAL A 36 1.83 5.71 -1.59
C VAL A 36 2.21 4.23 -1.43
N PRO A 37 2.36 3.44 -2.51
CA PRO A 37 2.83 2.07 -2.42
C PRO A 37 4.22 1.99 -1.74
N PRO A 38 4.43 1.16 -0.69
CA PRO A 38 5.70 1.11 0.02
C PRO A 38 6.92 0.86 -0.88
N LEU A 39 6.82 -0.05 -1.85
CA LEU A 39 7.93 -0.33 -2.78
C LEU A 39 8.26 0.87 -3.66
N ALA A 40 7.24 1.62 -4.11
CA ALA A 40 7.47 2.83 -4.90
C ALA A 40 8.13 3.92 -4.04
N GLY A 41 7.63 4.13 -2.82
CA GLY A 41 8.21 5.08 -1.87
C GLY A 41 9.67 4.77 -1.56
N GLN A 42 9.99 3.49 -1.28
CA GLN A 42 11.36 3.03 -1.02
C GLN A 42 12.30 3.39 -2.17
N LYS A 43 11.95 3.04 -3.42
CA LYS A 43 12.80 3.30 -4.60
C LYS A 43 13.14 4.77 -4.77
N ILE A 44 12.18 5.67 -4.53
CA ILE A 44 12.40 7.11 -4.65
C ILE A 44 13.33 7.59 -3.54
N ILE A 45 13.11 7.15 -2.29
CA ILE A 45 13.98 7.51 -1.16
C ILE A 45 15.42 7.04 -1.42
N GLU A 46 15.61 5.79 -1.85
CA GLU A 46 16.92 5.24 -2.20
C GLU A 46 17.61 6.02 -3.33
N ALA A 47 16.88 6.36 -4.38
CA ALA A 47 17.42 7.16 -5.48
C ALA A 47 17.86 8.57 -5.02
N VAL A 48 17.07 9.21 -4.15
CA VAL A 48 17.42 10.52 -3.59
C VAL A 48 18.64 10.42 -2.68
N MET A 49 18.74 9.40 -1.83
CA MET A 49 19.89 9.18 -0.96
C MET A 49 21.18 8.91 -1.75
N ALA A 50 21.10 8.17 -2.85
CA ALA A 50 22.25 7.88 -3.70
C ALA A 50 22.74 9.10 -4.49
N ALA A 51 21.90 10.12 -4.67
CA ALA A 51 22.23 11.35 -5.37
C ALA A 51 22.72 12.48 -4.46
N ALA A 52 22.62 12.31 -3.14
CA ALA A 52 23.05 13.27 -2.12
C ALA A 52 24.54 13.07 -1.75
#